data_AF-A0A1S7DVA2-F1
#
_entry.id   AF-A0A1S7DVA2-F1
#
_cell.length_a   1.000
_cell.length_b   1.000
_cell.length_c   1.000
_cell.angle_alpha   90.00
_cell.angle_beta   90.00
_cell.angle_gamma   90.00
#
_symmetry.space_group_name_H-M   'P 1'
#
loop_
_entity.id
_entity.type
_entity.pdbx_description
1 polymer ?
#
loop_
_entity_poly.entity_id
_entity_poly.type
_entity_poly.pdbx_seq_one_letter_code
_entity_poly.pdbx_strand_id
1 'polypeptide(L)'
;MKFKKKLRIENATAFKLEYFDDGADLKSKEFKSYKAMEQFHSRQKNFHYLDLHRYAMIDGKWYKFIKLESPFIFASNLKTINKNFEDFNPQK
;
A
#
# COMPACT_ATOMS: atom_id res chain seq x y z
N MET A 1 -24.75 -8.75 3.05
CA MET A 1 -23.33 -8.31 3.09
C MET A 1 -22.47 -9.48 2.63
N LYS A 2 -21.90 -9.45 1.41
CA LYS A 2 -21.00 -10.55 0.97
C LYS A 2 -19.70 -10.42 1.75
N PHE A 3 -19.33 -11.42 2.55
CA PHE A 3 -18.02 -11.48 3.19
C PHE A 3 -16.95 -11.37 2.11
N LYS A 4 -16.21 -10.25 2.07
CA LYS A 4 -15.09 -10.09 1.15
C LYS A 4 -14.02 -11.10 1.57
N LYS A 5 -13.57 -11.93 0.63
CA LYS A 5 -12.51 -12.93 0.86
C LYS A 5 -11.29 -12.20 1.44
N LYS A 6 -10.80 -12.64 2.61
CA LYS A 6 -9.56 -12.11 3.18
C LYS A 6 -8.40 -12.51 2.27
N LEU A 7 -7.80 -11.53 1.61
CA LEU A 7 -6.59 -11.73 0.81
C LEU A 7 -5.42 -12.00 1.75
N ARG A 8 -4.67 -13.07 1.48
CA ARG A 8 -3.45 -13.42 2.21
C ARG A 8 -2.26 -12.87 1.44
N ILE A 9 -1.64 -11.84 1.98
CA ILE A 9 -0.48 -11.16 1.38
C ILE A 9 0.72 -12.11 1.23
N GLU A 10 0.77 -13.17 2.04
CA GLU A 10 1.77 -14.24 1.97
C GLU A 10 1.73 -15.01 0.63
N ASN A 11 0.58 -15.01 -0.05
CA ASN A 11 0.42 -15.62 -1.36
C ASN A 11 0.88 -14.70 -2.50
N ALA A 12 1.35 -13.50 -2.20
CA ALA A 12 1.72 -12.54 -3.22
C ALA A 12 3.04 -12.92 -3.91
N THR A 13 3.05 -12.87 -5.23
CA THR A 13 4.23 -13.19 -6.06
C THR A 13 5.10 -11.97 -6.36
N ALA A 14 4.53 -10.77 -6.22
CA ALA A 14 5.22 -9.50 -6.38
C ALA A 14 4.57 -8.40 -5.54
N PHE A 15 5.32 -7.32 -5.31
CA PHE A 15 4.89 -6.16 -4.56
C PHE A 15 5.19 -4.90 -5.36
N LYS A 16 4.35 -3.86 -5.25
CA LYS A 16 4.56 -2.57 -5.92
C LYS A 16 4.36 -1.44 -4.94
N LEU A 17 5.23 -0.43 -5.02
CA LEU A 17 5.18 0.80 -4.24
C LEU A 17 5.04 1.99 -5.19
N GLU A 18 4.03 2.82 -4.97
CA GLU A 18 3.84 4.11 -5.65
C GLU A 18 4.17 5.24 -4.67
N TYR A 19 5.03 6.15 -5.10
CA TYR A 19 5.61 7.20 -4.25
C TYR A 19 5.97 8.45 -5.05
N PHE A 20 6.06 9.59 -4.36
CA PHE A 20 6.68 10.81 -4.88
C PHE A 20 8.12 10.94 -4.38
N ASP A 21 9.00 11.52 -5.18
CA ASP A 21 10.42 11.74 -4.82
C ASP A 21 11.02 12.92 -5.59
N ASP A 22 11.41 13.96 -4.85
CA ASP A 22 12.09 15.21 -5.27
C ASP A 22 11.46 15.98 -6.45
N GLY A 23 10.23 15.62 -6.81
CA GLY A 23 9.43 16.23 -7.87
C GLY A 23 8.01 15.71 -7.79
N ALA A 24 7.05 16.46 -8.33
CA ALA A 24 5.62 16.13 -8.30
C ALA A 24 5.23 14.88 -9.11
N ASP A 25 6.21 14.14 -9.63
CA ASP A 25 6.01 12.99 -10.50
C ASP A 25 5.79 11.71 -9.71
N LEU A 26 4.68 11.04 -10.01
CA LEU A 26 4.34 9.76 -9.42
C LEU A 26 5.29 8.68 -9.95
N LYS A 27 6.14 8.15 -9.07
CA LYS A 27 7.04 7.02 -9.38
C LYS A 27 6.40 5.73 -8.89
N SER A 28 6.69 4.62 -9.59
CA SER A 28 6.29 3.29 -9.16
C SER A 28 7.46 2.31 -9.26
N LYS A 29 7.61 1.42 -8.28
CA LYS A 29 8.64 0.38 -8.29
C LYS A 29 8.08 -0.96 -7.86
N GLU A 30 8.44 -2.00 -8.60
CA GLU A 30 8.08 -3.39 -8.30
C GLU A 30 9.21 -4.14 -7.59
N PHE A 31 8.83 -5.07 -6.73
CA PHE A 31 9.69 -5.84 -5.86
C PHE A 31 9.27 -7.30 -5.84
N LYS A 32 10.25 -8.21 -5.75
CA LYS A 32 9.98 -9.66 -5.65
C LYS A 32 9.47 -10.10 -4.28
N SER A 33 9.59 -9.25 -3.25
CA SER A 33 9.15 -9.57 -1.90
C SER A 33 8.76 -8.33 -1.11
N TYR A 34 7.86 -8.50 -0.14
CA TYR A 34 7.45 -7.43 0.77
C TYR A 34 8.64 -6.86 1.52
N LYS A 35 9.55 -7.71 2.00
CA LYS A 35 10.75 -7.30 2.72
C LYS A 35 11.64 -6.37 1.90
N ALA A 36 11.81 -6.64 0.61
CA ALA A 36 12.61 -5.78 -0.28
C ALA A 36 11.95 -4.41 -0.48
N MET A 37 10.63 -4.37 -0.61
CA MET A 37 9.86 -3.13 -0.67
C MET A 37 10.03 -2.32 0.62
N GLU A 38 9.91 -2.95 1.79
CA GLU A 38 10.08 -2.28 3.08
C GLU A 38 11.50 -1.72 3.27
N GLN A 39 12.53 -2.48 2.88
CA GLN A 39 13.92 -2.02 2.94
C GLN A 39 14.17 -0.85 2.01
N PHE A 40 13.54 -0.85 0.82
CA PHE A 40 13.61 0.29 -0.08
C PHE A 40 12.95 1.52 0.57
N HIS A 41 11.72 1.37 1.06
CA HIS A 41 10.98 2.44 1.73
C HIS A 41 11.74 3.00 2.94
N SER A 42 12.29 2.14 3.80
CA SER A 42 13.01 2.59 5.01
C SER A 42 14.34 3.29 4.72
N ARG A 43 14.90 3.13 3.52
CA ARG A 43 16.14 3.78 3.09
C ARG A 43 15.89 5.16 2.48
N GLN A 44 14.64 5.53 2.22
CA GLN A 44 14.32 6.84 1.68
C GLN A 44 14.61 7.89 2.75
N LYS A 45 15.57 8.77 2.44
CA LYS A 45 16.00 9.86 3.32
C LYS A 45 15.58 11.24 2.81
N ASN A 46 15.02 11.29 1.60
CA ASN A 46 14.57 12.54 1.00
C ASN A 46 13.38 13.08 1.78
N PHE A 47 13.44 14.36 2.16
CA PHE A 47 12.37 15.03 2.90
C PHE A 47 11.05 15.06 2.10
N HIS A 48 11.15 15.12 0.77
CA HIS A 48 10.00 15.13 -0.15
C HIS A 48 9.50 13.74 -0.54
N TYR A 49 10.08 12.68 0.04
CA TYR A 49 9.60 11.33 -0.22
C TYR A 49 8.25 11.11 0.45
N LEU A 50 7.23 10.73 -0.35
CA LEU A 50 5.92 10.38 0.15
C LEU A 50 5.48 9.04 -0.43
N ASP A 51 5.32 8.05 0.46
CA ASP A 51 4.69 6.77 0.12
C ASP A 51 3.17 6.95 0.02
N LEU A 52 2.60 6.63 -1.14
CA LEU A 52 1.18 6.77 -1.39
C LEU A 52 0.47 5.43 -1.28
N HIS A 53 0.84 4.46 -2.14
CA HIS A 53 0.08 3.24 -2.35
C HIS A 53 0.98 2.03 -2.45
N ARG A 54 0.52 0.95 -1.81
CA ARG A 54 1.20 -0.35 -1.76
C ARG A 54 0.30 -1.40 -2.38
N TYR A 55 0.87 -2.26 -3.22
CA TYR A 55 0.14 -3.32 -3.89
C TYR A 55 0.83 -4.66 -3.74
N ALA A 56 0.03 -5.72 -3.70
CA ALA A 56 0.46 -7.11 -3.70
C ALA A 56 -0.15 -7.82 -4.90
N MET A 57 0.66 -8.53 -5.68
CA MET A 57 0.20 -9.34 -6.81
C MET A 57 -0.23 -10.70 -6.31
N ILE A 58 -1.53 -11.00 -6.30
CA ILE A 58 -2.08 -12.29 -5.85
C ILE A 58 -2.94 -12.84 -6.99
N ASP A 59 -2.78 -14.12 -7.36
CA ASP A 59 -3.56 -14.76 -8.44
C ASP A 59 -3.57 -13.94 -9.75
N GLY A 60 -2.44 -13.31 -10.11
CA GLY A 60 -2.29 -12.50 -11.31
C GLY A 60 -2.99 -11.13 -11.28
N LYS A 61 -3.45 -10.67 -10.11
CA LYS A 61 -4.09 -9.36 -9.92
C LYS A 61 -3.38 -8.54 -8.85
N TRP A 62 -3.24 -7.24 -9.09
CA TRP A 62 -2.73 -6.28 -8.11
C TRP A 62 -3.82 -5.89 -7.13
N TYR A 63 -3.55 -6.09 -5.84
CA TYR A 63 -4.43 -5.68 -4.74
C TYR A 63 -3.73 -4.64 -3.88
N LYS A 64 -4.38 -3.48 -3.73
CA LYS A 64 -3.91 -2.42 -2.83
C LYS A 64 -4.06 -2.89 -1.38
N PHE A 65 -3.06 -2.62 -0.55
CA PHE A 65 -3.09 -2.89 0.87
C PHE A 65 -2.50 -1.72 1.66
N ILE A 66 -2.79 -1.68 2.96
CA ILE A 66 -2.17 -0.73 3.89
C ILE A 66 -1.34 -1.51 4.91
N LYS A 67 -0.21 -0.93 5.29
CA LYS A 67 0.54 -1.39 6.45
C LYS A 67 -0.06 -0.72 7.68
N LEU A 68 -0.48 -1.52 8.64
CA LEU A 68 -0.87 -1.02 9.96
C LEU A 68 0.39 -0.96 10.82
N GLU A 69 0.64 0.19 11.44
CA GLU A 69 1.76 0.37 12.38
C GLU A 69 1.51 -0.33 13.71
N SER A 70 0.25 -0.47 14.09
CA SER A 70 -0.19 -1.07 15.35
C SER A 70 -1.21 -2.18 15.08
N PRO A 71 -1.15 -3.29 15.85
CA PRO A 71 -2.20 -4.31 15.84
C PRO A 71 -3.51 -3.78 16.44
N PHE A 72 -3.45 -2.68 17.20
CA PHE A 72 -4.60 -1.99 17.75
C PHE A 72 -4.97 -0.81 16.85
N ILE A 73 -6.17 -0.89 16.26
CA ILE A 73 -6.74 0.22 15.49
C ILE A 73 -7.65 1.02 16.42
N PHE A 74 -7.26 2.25 16.73
CA PHE A 74 -8.14 3.18 17.43
C PHE A 74 -9.16 3.79 16.46
N ALA A 75 -10.30 4.25 16.99
CA ALA A 75 -11.38 4.83 16.19
C ALA A 75 -10.92 6.04 15.35
N SER A 76 -9.92 6.79 15.79
CA SER A 76 -9.30 7.88 15.04
C SER A 76 -8.55 7.37 13.81
N ASN A 77 -7.81 6.26 13.91
CA ASN A 77 -7.10 5.63 12.81
C ASN A 77 -8.06 5.05 11.75
N LEU A 78 -9.24 4.58 12.17
CA LEU A 78 -10.29 4.08 11.27
C LEU A 78 -10.75 5.12 10.24
N LYS A 79 -10.87 6.39 10.64
CA LYS A 79 -11.25 7.47 9.70
C LYS A 79 -10.18 7.70 8.62
N THR A 80 -8.91 7.69 9.01
CA THR A 80 -7.78 7.85 8.08
C THR A 80 -7.67 6.66 7.12
N ILE A 81 -7.84 5.44 7.65
CA ILE A 81 -7.87 4.21 6.86
C ILE A 81 -9.01 4.27 5.84
N ASN A 82 -10.22 4.61 6.27
CA ASN A 82 -11.38 4.68 5.37
C ASN A 82 -11.20 5.75 4.30
N LYS A 83 -10.70 6.94 4.63
CA LYS A 83 -10.41 8.00 3.65
C LYS A 83 -9.46 7.50 2.54
N ASN A 84 -8.37 6.83 2.92
CA ASN A 84 -7.39 6.26 1.98
C ASN A 84 -7.98 5.19 1.04
N PHE A 85 -9.10 4.56 1.41
CA PHE A 85 -9.80 3.56 0.60
C PHE A 85 -11.04 4.12 -0.13
N GLU A 86 -11.72 5.14 0.40
CA GLU A 86 -12.89 5.79 -0.23
C GLU A 86 -12.50 6.66 -1.42
N ASP A 87 -11.34 7.34 -1.36
CA ASP A 87 -10.77 8.08 -2.50
C ASP A 87 -10.47 7.17 -3.71
N PHE A 88 -10.54 5.84 -3.54
CA PHE A 88 -10.27 4.84 -4.58
C PHE A 88 -11.54 4.18 -5.14
N ASN A 89 -12.76 4.62 -4.81
CA ASN A 89 -13.96 4.00 -5.41
C ASN A 89 -14.03 4.35 -6.92
N PRO A 90 -13.72 3.44 -7.87
CA PRO A 90 -13.67 3.75 -9.30
C PRO A 90 -15.07 3.79 -9.93
N GLN A 91 -16.11 3.92 -9.10
CA GLN A 91 -17.53 3.87 -9.45
C GLN A 91 -18.27 5.15 -9.05
N LYS A 92 -17.57 6.29 -8.98
CA LYS A 92 -18.21 7.61 -9.07
C LYS A 92 -17.70 8.34 -10.29
#